data_AF-A0A0Q8N861-F1
#
_entry.id   AF-A0A0Q8N861-F1
#
_cell.length_a   1.000
_cell.length_b   1.000
_cell.length_c   1.000
_cell.angle_alpha   90.00
_cell.angle_beta   90.00
_cell.angle_gamma   90.00
#
_symmetry.space_group_name_H-M   'P 1'
#
loop_
_entity.id
_entity.type
_entity.pdbx_description
1 polymer ?
#
loop_
_entity_poly.entity_id
_entity_poly.type
_entity_poly.pdbx_seq_one_letter_code
_entity_poly.pdbx_strand_id
1 'polypeptide(L)'
;MAKNIFIGLIISIFLFIVYNSKRDYYEKSQDFHNKYFNGEIQKIEKGRGIEIYYEKDSFFYKDDYEGPELFVGDILRKSNHEITIMRKNSNGDYIEVGKGKSIEPKKSYFNYFFGI
;
A
#
# COMPACT_ATOMS: atom_id res chain seq x y z
N MET A 1 26.29 -19.48 29.40
CA MET A 1 26.85 -18.55 28.39
C MET A 1 26.28 -18.81 26.99
N ALA A 2 26.42 -20.03 26.44
CA ALA A 2 25.88 -20.37 25.12
C ALA A 2 24.37 -20.11 24.94
N LYS A 3 23.53 -20.45 25.93
CA LYS A 3 22.07 -20.20 25.89
C LYS A 3 21.70 -18.72 25.67
N ASN A 4 22.43 -17.79 26.31
CA ASN A 4 22.17 -16.35 26.16
C ASN A 4 22.61 -15.85 24.78
N ILE A 5 23.68 -16.43 24.22
CA ILE A 5 24.13 -16.15 22.85
C ILE A 5 23.09 -16.63 21.84
N PHE A 6 22.54 -17.85 22.02
CA PHE A 6 21.48 -18.38 21.16
C PHE A 6 20.20 -17.53 21.20
N ILE A 7 19.78 -17.09 22.39
CA ILE A 7 18.62 -16.19 22.52
C ILE A 7 18.87 -14.85 21.80
N GLY A 8 20.06 -14.27 21.98
CA GLY A 8 20.44 -13.03 21.28
C GLY A 8 20.42 -13.18 19.76
N LEU A 9 20.89 -14.32 19.24
CA LEU A 9 20.89 -14.61 17.81
C LEU A 9 19.48 -14.74 17.23
N ILE A 10 18.56 -15.41 17.94
CA ILE A 10 17.15 -15.51 17.55
C ILE A 10 16.49 -14.13 17.49
N ILE A 11 16.72 -13.30 18.52
CA ILE A 11 16.19 -11.92 18.55
C ILE A 11 16.73 -11.11 17.37
N SER A 12 18.02 -11.22 17.07
CA SER A 12 18.65 -10.51 15.94
C SER A 12 18.04 -10.93 14.60
N ILE A 13 17.84 -12.23 14.36
CA ILE A 13 17.18 -12.73 13.14
C ILE A 13 15.75 -12.20 13.05
N PHE A 14 15.00 -12.23 14.15
CA PHE A 14 13.64 -11.71 14.18
C PHE A 14 13.59 -10.21 13.84
N LEU A 15 14.45 -9.40 14.45
CA LEU A 15 14.54 -7.96 14.17
C LEU A 15 14.91 -7.71 12.71
N PHE A 16 15.82 -8.51 12.14
CA PHE A 16 16.21 -8.40 10.74
C PHE A 16 15.03 -8.71 9.79
N ILE A 17 14.25 -9.75 10.07
CA ILE A 17 13.04 -10.09 9.29
C ILE A 17 12.02 -8.95 9.36
N VAL A 18 11.76 -8.41 10.56
CA VAL A 18 10.84 -7.28 10.75
C VAL A 18 11.34 -6.05 9.99
N TYR A 19 12.63 -5.77 10.04
CA TYR A 19 13.25 -4.65 9.33
C TYR A 19 13.10 -4.81 7.81
N ASN A 20 13.34 -5.98 7.23
CA ASN A 20 13.15 -6.15 5.79
C ASN A 20 11.67 -6.07 5.40
N SER A 21 10.78 -6.70 6.16
CA SER A 21 9.34 -6.64 5.87
C SER A 21 8.78 -5.21 5.92
N LYS A 22 9.22 -4.38 6.86
CA LYS A 22 8.81 -2.96 6.94
C LYS A 22 9.44 -2.13 5.82
N ARG A 23 10.64 -2.48 5.38
CA ARG A 23 11.30 -1.82 4.26
C ARG A 23 10.57 -2.07 2.96
N ASP A 24 10.20 -3.31 2.68
CA ASP A 24 9.43 -3.67 1.49
C ASP A 24 8.09 -2.92 1.44
N TYR A 25 7.39 -2.83 2.58
CA TYR A 25 6.17 -2.03 2.69
C TYR A 25 6.43 -0.56 2.32
N TYR A 26 7.47 0.05 2.91
CA TYR A 26 7.82 1.44 2.68
C TYR A 26 8.19 1.72 1.21
N GLU A 27 8.96 0.83 0.58
CA GLU A 27 9.34 0.94 -0.83
C GLU A 27 8.09 0.84 -1.74
N LYS A 28 7.10 -0.01 -1.38
CA LYS A 28 5.82 -0.08 -2.10
C LYS A 28 4.97 1.17 -1.95
N SER A 29 4.89 1.75 -0.74
CA SER A 29 4.21 3.03 -0.51
C SER A 29 4.85 4.16 -1.34
N GLN A 30 6.19 4.19 -1.40
CA GLN A 30 6.92 5.14 -2.24
C GLN A 30 6.64 4.93 -3.73
N ASP A 31 6.67 3.69 -4.19
CA ASP A 31 6.36 3.34 -5.57
C ASP A 31 4.95 3.78 -5.96
N PHE A 32 3.96 3.50 -5.12
CA PHE A 32 2.59 3.94 -5.37
C PHE A 32 2.48 5.47 -5.40
N HIS A 33 3.11 6.17 -4.46
CA HIS A 33 3.09 7.63 -4.41
C HIS A 33 3.73 8.27 -5.65
N ASN A 34 4.88 7.75 -6.09
CA ASN A 34 5.68 8.37 -7.15
C ASN A 34 5.30 7.95 -8.57
N LYS A 35 4.75 6.74 -8.76
CA LYS A 35 4.44 6.21 -10.10
C LYS A 35 2.99 6.49 -10.49
N TYR A 36 2.73 6.56 -11.79
CA TYR A 36 1.37 6.51 -12.30
C TYR A 36 0.73 5.15 -12.00
N PHE A 37 -0.57 5.16 -11.72
CA PHE A 37 -1.34 3.96 -11.47
C PHE A 37 -2.63 4.06 -12.26
N ASN A 38 -2.79 3.21 -13.26
CA ASN A 38 -3.99 3.16 -14.09
C ASN A 38 -4.42 1.71 -14.21
N GLY A 39 -5.54 1.35 -13.60
CA GLY A 39 -6.01 -0.02 -13.64
C GLY A 39 -7.29 -0.25 -12.86
N GLU A 40 -7.85 -1.44 -13.06
CA GLU A 40 -9.08 -1.89 -12.40
C GLU A 40 -8.72 -2.70 -11.16
N ILE A 41 -9.38 -2.42 -10.04
CA ILE A 41 -9.23 -3.23 -8.83
C ILE A 41 -9.86 -4.60 -9.09
N GLN A 42 -9.03 -5.62 -9.13
CA GLN A 42 -9.45 -7.01 -9.34
C GLN A 42 -9.76 -7.72 -8.03
N LYS A 43 -9.09 -7.31 -6.95
CA LYS A 43 -9.23 -7.96 -5.64
C LYS A 43 -8.92 -6.98 -4.51
N ILE A 44 -9.63 -7.16 -3.41
CA ILE A 44 -9.35 -6.50 -2.14
C ILE A 44 -9.13 -7.60 -1.10
N GLU A 45 -7.99 -7.58 -0.42
CA GLU A 45 -7.70 -8.50 0.68
C GLU A 45 -7.38 -7.75 1.96
N LYS A 46 -7.62 -8.40 3.10
CA LYS A 46 -7.18 -7.90 4.40
C LYS A 46 -6.01 -8.73 4.91
N GLY A 47 -4.85 -8.11 5.01
CA GLY A 47 -3.61 -8.73 5.50
C GLY A 47 -3.08 -7.97 6.71
N ARG A 48 -2.82 -8.68 7.82
CA ARG A 48 -2.21 -8.10 9.04
C ARG A 48 -2.92 -6.83 9.55
N GLY A 49 -4.23 -6.74 9.36
CA GLY A 49 -5.06 -5.62 9.78
C GLY A 49 -5.20 -4.48 8.76
N ILE A 50 -4.48 -4.53 7.63
CA ILE A 50 -4.49 -3.51 6.57
C ILE A 50 -5.18 -4.09 5.33
N GLU A 51 -5.95 -3.25 4.64
CA GLU A 51 -6.55 -3.60 3.34
C GLU A 51 -5.54 -3.35 2.20
N ILE A 52 -5.52 -4.28 1.26
CA ILE A 52 -4.63 -4.30 0.09
C ILE A 52 -5.51 -4.33 -1.16
N TYR A 53 -5.31 -3.35 -2.03
CA TYR A 53 -5.99 -3.26 -3.31
C TYR A 53 -5.08 -3.82 -4.40
N TYR A 54 -5.53 -4.87 -5.08
CA TYR A 54 -4.80 -5.49 -6.17
C TYR A 54 -5.40 -5.09 -7.51
N GLU A 55 -4.50 -4.67 -8.38
CA GLU A 55 -4.66 -4.57 -9.83
C GLU A 55 -3.86 -5.73 -10.45
N LYS A 56 -4.00 -5.98 -11.75
CA LYS A 56 -3.43 -7.14 -12.45
C LYS A 56 -1.95 -7.40 -12.11
N ASP A 57 -1.12 -6.39 -12.20
CA ASP A 57 0.34 -6.51 -12.05
C ASP A 57 0.89 -5.66 -10.89
N SER A 58 0.00 -5.01 -10.13
CA SER A 58 0.36 -4.05 -9.10
C SER A 58 -0.60 -4.07 -7.91
N PHE A 59 -0.17 -3.55 -6.77
CA PHE A 59 -1.01 -3.39 -5.60
C PHE A 59 -0.59 -2.18 -4.78
N PHE A 60 -1.49 -1.70 -3.93
CA PHE A 60 -1.20 -0.65 -2.95
C PHE A 60 -1.99 -0.86 -1.66
N TYR A 61 -1.50 -0.27 -0.57
CA TYR A 61 -2.14 -0.40 0.74
C TYR A 61 -3.17 0.70 0.95
N LYS A 62 -4.20 0.42 1.75
CA LYS A 62 -5.19 1.43 2.16
C LYS A 62 -4.57 2.64 2.83
N ASP A 63 -3.52 2.46 3.62
CA ASP A 63 -2.82 3.55 4.27
C ASP A 63 -2.06 4.47 3.30
N ASP A 64 -1.88 4.05 2.04
CA ASP A 64 -1.25 4.87 1.00
C ASP A 64 -2.27 5.73 0.24
N TYR A 65 -3.57 5.61 0.56
CA TYR A 65 -4.66 6.19 -0.18
C TYR A 65 -5.66 6.93 0.73
N GLU A 66 -5.91 8.20 0.44
CA GLU A 66 -6.93 9.01 1.09
C GLU A 66 -8.04 9.36 0.09
N GLY A 67 -9.26 8.91 0.34
CA GLY A 67 -10.40 9.19 -0.52
C GLY A 67 -11.59 8.27 -0.25
N PRO A 68 -12.59 8.27 -1.14
CA PRO A 68 -13.77 7.39 -1.07
C PRO A 68 -13.42 5.91 -0.92
N GLU A 69 -14.36 5.12 -0.41
CA GLU A 69 -14.22 3.67 -0.39
C GLU A 69 -14.12 3.11 -1.81
N LEU A 70 -13.18 2.18 -1.99
CA LEU A 70 -12.89 1.55 -3.27
C LEU A 70 -13.45 0.13 -3.26
N PHE A 71 -13.99 -0.31 -4.39
CA PHE A 71 -14.54 -1.64 -4.56
C PHE A 71 -13.89 -2.38 -5.74
N VAL A 72 -14.07 -3.69 -5.75
CA VAL A 72 -13.70 -4.51 -6.92
C VAL A 72 -14.48 -4.03 -8.14
N GLY A 73 -13.77 -3.84 -9.26
CA GLY A 73 -14.30 -3.28 -10.50
C GLY A 73 -14.15 -1.75 -10.63
N ASP A 74 -13.68 -1.05 -9.60
CA ASP A 74 -13.33 0.36 -9.74
C ASP A 74 -12.08 0.53 -10.58
N ILE A 75 -12.14 1.44 -11.56
CA ILE A 75 -10.97 1.86 -12.33
C ILE A 75 -10.36 3.08 -11.65
N LEU A 76 -9.10 2.96 -11.27
CA LEU A 76 -8.33 4.06 -10.73
C LEU A 76 -7.46 4.67 -11.83
N ARG A 77 -7.44 6.00 -11.87
CA ARG A 77 -6.50 6.76 -12.69
C ARG A 77 -5.75 7.74 -11.82
N LYS A 78 -4.50 7.42 -11.54
CA LYS A 78 -3.60 8.25 -10.74
C LYS A 78 -2.73 9.08 -11.65
N SER A 79 -2.79 10.39 -11.49
CA SER A 79 -1.88 11.35 -12.11
C SER A 79 -1.23 12.19 -11.03
N ASN A 80 0.11 12.14 -10.97
CA ASN A 80 0.87 12.68 -9.84
C ASN A 80 0.35 12.10 -8.52
N HIS A 81 -0.30 12.92 -7.70
CA HIS A 81 -0.86 12.51 -6.41
C HIS A 81 -2.38 12.40 -6.41
N GLU A 82 -3.08 12.88 -7.44
CA GLU A 82 -4.55 12.77 -7.52
C GLU A 82 -4.95 11.43 -8.14
N ILE A 83 -5.98 10.80 -7.57
CA ILE A 83 -6.54 9.52 -8.02
C ILE A 83 -7.99 9.75 -8.36
N THR A 84 -8.34 9.63 -9.65
CA THR A 84 -9.72 9.61 -10.11
C THR A 84 -10.27 8.20 -10.04
N ILE A 85 -11.51 8.05 -9.54
CA ILE A 85 -12.16 6.76 -9.35
C ILE A 85 -13.35 6.70 -10.30
N MET A 86 -13.33 5.72 -11.19
CA MET A 86 -14.40 5.46 -12.14
C MET A 86 -15.10 4.15 -11.78
N ARG A 87 -16.43 4.16 -11.75
CA ARG A 87 -17.25 2.97 -11.47
C ARG A 87 -18.27 2.75 -12.56
N LYS A 88 -18.53 1.48 -12.86
CA LYS A 88 -19.57 1.09 -13.81
C LYS A 88 -20.96 1.38 -13.21
N ASN A 89 -21.77 2.17 -13.91
CA ASN A 89 -23.16 2.41 -13.53
C ASN A 89 -24.06 1.24 -13.98
N SER A 90 -25.36 1.32 -13.65
CA SER A 90 -26.35 0.31 -14.04
C SER A 90 -26.49 0.09 -15.55
N ASN A 91 -26.14 1.09 -16.36
CA ASN A 91 -26.22 1.04 -17.81
C ASN A 91 -24.96 0.42 -18.44
N GLY A 92 -23.92 0.21 -17.63
CA GLY A 92 -22.65 -0.35 -18.06
C GLY A 92 -21.59 0.69 -18.43
N ASP A 93 -21.87 1.98 -18.26
CA ASP A 93 -20.93 3.06 -18.53
C ASP A 93 -20.07 3.36 -17.31
N TYR A 94 -18.79 3.67 -17.52
CA TYR A 94 -17.92 4.15 -16.45
C TYR A 94 -18.16 5.64 -16.17
N ILE A 95 -18.54 5.96 -14.94
CA ILE A 95 -18.73 7.32 -14.45
C ILE A 95 -17.73 7.64 -13.34
N GLU A 96 -17.31 8.89 -13.24
CA GLU A 96 -16.49 9.35 -12.12
C GLU A 96 -17.34 9.37 -10.85
N VAL A 97 -16.93 8.59 -9.84
CA VAL A 97 -17.63 8.50 -8.55
C VAL A 97 -16.90 9.25 -7.43
N GLY A 98 -15.68 9.69 -7.69
CA GLY A 98 -14.96 10.55 -6.77
C GLY A 98 -13.48 10.66 -7.09
N LYS A 99 -12.82 11.42 -6.22
CA LYS A 99 -11.38 11.65 -6.26
C LYS A 99 -10.77 11.33 -4.89
N GLY A 100 -9.59 10.76 -4.92
CA GLY A 100 -8.72 10.61 -3.77
C GLY A 100 -7.32 11.10 -4.08
N LYS A 101 -6.40 10.82 -3.18
CA LYS A 101 -4.98 11.16 -3.31
C LYS A 101 -4.09 10.08 -2.73
N SER A 102 -2.89 9.93 -3.29
CA SER A 102 -1.86 9.11 -2.68
C SER A 102 -1.22 9.86 -1.51
N ILE A 103 -1.05 9.17 -0.39
CA ILE A 103 -0.37 9.70 0.80
C ILE A 103 1.15 9.65 0.58
N GLU A 104 1.85 10.72 0.90
CA GLU A 104 3.32 10.74 0.84
C GLU A 104 3.88 9.95 2.03
N PRO A 105 4.70 8.89 1.79
CA PRO A 105 5.37 8.18 2.87
C PRO A 105 6.40 9.09 3.55
N LYS A 106 6.79 8.76 4.78
CA LYS A 106 7.79 9.56 5.52
C LYS A 106 9.09 9.73 4.72
N LYS A 107 9.77 10.86 4.91
CA LYS A 107 10.98 11.28 4.17
C LYS A 107 12.11 10.24 4.09
N SER A 108 12.20 9.33 5.07
CA SER A 108 13.18 8.24 5.06
C SER A 108 12.60 6.97 5.67
N TYR A 109 13.14 5.83 5.27
CA TYR A 109 12.79 4.54 5.88
C TYR A 109 13.10 4.52 7.38
N PHE A 110 14.18 5.17 7.82
CA PHE A 110 14.52 5.30 9.23
C PHE A 110 13.40 5.99 10.02
N ASN A 111 12.90 7.13 9.52
CA ASN A 111 11.81 7.86 10.17
C ASN A 111 10.49 7.07 10.16
N TYR A 112 10.22 6.34 9.08
CA TYR A 112 9.10 5.42 8.98
C TYR A 112 9.19 4.30 10.04
N PHE A 113 10.35 3.65 10.13
CA PHE A 113 10.57 2.51 11.02
C PHE A 113 10.47 2.91 12.50
N PHE A 114 11.07 4.04 12.88
CA PHE A 114 11.12 4.51 14.26
C PHE A 114 9.96 5.42 14.66
N GLY A 115 9.05 5.77 13.73
CA GLY A 115 7.89 6.60 14.06
C GLY A 115 8.22 8.07 14.32
N ILE A 116 9.47 8.50 14.14
CA ILE A 116 9.95 9.89 14.31
C ILE A 116 9.73 10.79 13.09
#